data_AF-A0A3R9IB68-F1
#
_entry.id   AF-A0A3R9IB68-F1
#
_cell.length_a   1.000
_cell.length_b   1.000
_cell.length_c   1.000
_cell.angle_alpha   90.00
_cell.angle_beta   90.00
_cell.angle_gamma   90.00
#
_symmetry.space_group_name_H-M   'P 1'
#
loop_
_entity.id
_entity.type
_entity.pdbx_description
1 polymer ?
#
loop_
_entity_poly.entity_id
_entity_poly.type
_entity_poly.pdbx_seq_one_letter_code
_entity_poly.pdbx_strand_id
1 'polypeptide(L)'
;MRKLIVFLLAALAILTACSQQSNNSSSSQGGAGKGDIVTKSYKTEKQLEHGKETRILTVSYSGQKYDKVVLHVSKAIPDNIKEALSKQDVSTVKKEMLSLIEEALGLKEAVNITGLDLKTDMTAEEISLEMTIDPENLDYEAAKKLPNYAQLFEQIETLTPEELLNKFKGSDGVEVPASN
;
A
#
# COMPACT_ATOMS: atom_id res chain seq x y z
N MET A 1 -1.15 -23.76 -15.67
CA MET A 1 -1.10 -23.02 -14.39
C MET A 1 0.21 -22.27 -14.20
N ARG A 2 1.38 -22.92 -14.12
CA ARG A 2 2.70 -22.22 -14.03
C ARG A 2 2.91 -21.08 -15.04
N LYS A 3 2.51 -21.26 -16.31
CA LYS A 3 2.70 -20.24 -17.36
C LYS A 3 1.86 -18.96 -17.12
N LEU A 4 0.63 -19.07 -16.62
CA LEU A 4 -0.22 -17.92 -16.29
C LEU A 4 0.29 -17.17 -15.04
N ILE A 5 0.83 -17.92 -14.08
CA ILE A 5 1.43 -17.38 -12.84
C ILE A 5 2.68 -16.55 -13.16
N VAL A 6 3.51 -17.00 -14.12
CA VAL A 6 4.70 -16.26 -14.56
C VAL A 6 4.35 -14.93 -15.24
N PHE A 7 3.26 -14.87 -16.01
CA PHE A 7 2.77 -13.61 -16.60
C PHE A 7 2.25 -12.62 -15.54
N LEU A 8 1.61 -13.11 -14.47
CA LEU A 8 1.13 -12.26 -13.37
C LEU A 8 2.31 -11.64 -12.60
N LEU A 9 3.35 -12.43 -12.29
CA LEU A 9 4.54 -11.97 -11.56
C LEU A 9 5.35 -10.93 -12.34
N ALA A 10 5.43 -11.05 -13.67
CA ALA A 10 6.12 -10.08 -14.53
C ALA A 10 5.43 -8.70 -14.54
N ALA A 11 4.09 -8.66 -14.40
CA ALA A 11 3.34 -7.39 -14.34
C ALA A 11 3.51 -6.64 -13.00
N LEU A 12 3.93 -7.32 -11.93
CA LEU A 12 4.21 -6.70 -10.63
C LEU A 12 5.63 -6.11 -10.51
N ALA A 13 6.56 -6.48 -11.39
CA ALA A 13 7.98 -6.13 -11.27
C ALA A 13 8.37 -4.73 -11.79
N ILE A 14 7.44 -3.91 -12.28
CA ILE A 14 7.74 -2.58 -12.83
C ILE A 14 7.48 -1.49 -11.77
N LEU A 15 8.32 -1.47 -10.75
CA LEU A 15 8.43 -0.35 -9.79
C LEU A 15 9.87 0.20 -9.77
N THR A 16 10.46 0.44 -10.94
CA THR A 16 11.56 1.40 -11.04
C THR A 16 10.96 2.78 -11.28
N ALA A 17 10.53 3.43 -10.20
CA ALA A 17 10.36 4.88 -10.24
C ALA A 17 11.76 5.51 -10.29
N CYS A 18 12.09 6.15 -11.41
CA CYS A 18 13.22 7.06 -11.49
C CYS A 18 13.06 8.14 -10.41
N SER A 19 14.01 8.19 -9.49
CA SER A 19 14.15 9.27 -8.53
C SER A 19 14.57 10.55 -9.26
N GLN A 20 13.63 11.48 -9.46
CA GLN A 20 14.00 12.88 -9.60
C GLN A 20 13.88 13.53 -8.23
N GLN A 21 15.03 13.54 -7.56
CA GLN A 21 15.31 14.30 -6.36
C GLN A 21 15.24 15.79 -6.71
N SER A 22 14.26 16.49 -6.13
CA SER A 22 14.35 17.94 -5.95
C SER A 22 14.14 18.24 -4.47
N ASN A 23 15.20 18.77 -3.86
CA ASN A 23 15.21 19.29 -2.51
C ASN A 23 14.30 20.52 -2.43
N ASN A 24 13.46 20.61 -1.39
CA ASN A 24 13.53 21.78 -0.51
C ASN A 24 12.84 21.49 0.82
N SER A 25 13.63 21.60 1.88
CA SER A 25 13.22 21.54 3.28
C SER A 25 12.41 22.78 3.66
N SER A 26 11.40 22.64 4.50
CA SER A 26 11.00 23.71 5.42
C SER A 26 10.39 23.10 6.68
N SER A 27 11.21 23.02 7.72
CA SER A 27 10.80 22.65 9.08
C SER A 27 9.97 23.78 9.68
N SER A 28 8.69 23.51 9.94
CA SER A 28 7.86 24.35 10.80
C SER A 28 7.64 23.64 12.13
N GLN A 29 8.28 24.21 13.15
CA GLN A 29 8.21 23.79 14.54
C GLN A 29 6.97 24.44 15.15
N GLY A 30 5.96 23.64 15.48
CA GLY A 30 4.66 24.14 15.96
C GLY A 30 4.03 23.24 17.03
N GLY A 31 4.19 23.66 18.29
CA GLY A 31 3.22 23.53 19.39
C GLY A 31 2.69 22.14 19.76
N ALA A 32 3.21 21.56 20.83
CA ALA A 32 2.63 20.42 21.54
C ALA A 32 1.38 20.85 22.35
N GLY A 33 0.23 20.91 21.68
CA GLY A 33 -1.08 20.75 22.32
C GLY A 33 -1.53 19.30 22.19
N LYS A 34 -2.22 18.76 23.20
CA LYS A 34 -2.91 17.46 23.09
C LYS A 34 -4.06 17.65 22.09
N GLY A 35 -3.75 17.52 20.81
CA GLY A 35 -4.66 17.78 19.71
C GLY A 35 -5.70 16.67 19.59
N ASP A 36 -6.87 17.04 19.07
CA ASP A 36 -7.84 16.06 18.61
C ASP A 36 -7.18 15.16 17.55
N ILE A 37 -7.52 13.87 17.53
CA ILE A 37 -7.04 12.97 16.49
C ILE A 37 -7.72 13.38 15.18
N VAL A 38 -6.90 13.72 14.19
CA VAL A 38 -7.30 14.02 12.83
C VAL A 38 -7.06 12.78 11.98
N THR A 39 -8.06 12.39 11.20
CA THR A 39 -7.93 11.31 10.21
C THR A 39 -8.19 11.88 8.81
N LYS A 40 -7.21 11.74 7.91
CA LYS A 40 -7.33 12.14 6.50
C LYS A 40 -7.04 10.96 5.60
N SER A 41 -7.74 10.88 4.47
CA SER A 41 -7.53 9.83 3.48
C SER A 41 -7.43 10.41 2.07
N TYR A 42 -6.42 9.97 1.33
CA TYR A 42 -6.25 10.32 -0.08
C TYR A 42 -6.26 9.07 -0.93
N LYS A 43 -6.89 9.18 -2.10
CA LYS A 43 -6.91 8.16 -3.15
C LYS A 43 -6.08 8.62 -4.33
N THR A 44 -5.24 7.73 -4.84
CA THR A 44 -4.55 7.86 -6.13
C THR A 44 -4.89 6.70 -7.04
N GLU A 45 -4.91 6.94 -8.35
CA GLU A 45 -5.12 5.91 -9.37
C GLU A 45 -3.97 5.95 -10.37
N LYS A 46 -3.50 4.77 -10.78
CA LYS A 46 -2.47 4.62 -11.81
C LYS A 46 -2.96 3.65 -12.88
N GLN A 47 -2.95 4.08 -14.14
CA GLN A 47 -3.17 3.20 -15.27
C GLN A 47 -1.91 2.35 -15.50
N LEU A 48 -2.09 1.04 -15.55
CA LEU A 48 -1.07 0.06 -15.89
C LEU A 48 -1.38 -0.56 -17.25
N GLU A 49 -0.40 -1.21 -17.86
CA GLU A 49 -0.54 -1.88 -19.17
C GLU A 49 -1.68 -2.90 -19.20
N HIS A 50 -1.96 -3.54 -18.06
CA HIS A 50 -2.96 -4.62 -17.95
C HIS A 50 -4.05 -4.35 -16.90
N GLY A 51 -4.30 -3.09 -16.53
CA GLY A 51 -5.37 -2.77 -15.59
C GLY A 51 -5.16 -1.42 -14.90
N LYS A 52 -5.95 -1.20 -13.85
CA LYS A 52 -5.84 -0.02 -13.00
C LYS A 52 -5.39 -0.44 -11.60
N GLU A 53 -4.48 0.33 -11.04
CA GLU A 53 -4.12 0.26 -9.63
C GLU A 53 -4.74 1.45 -8.89
N THR A 54 -5.43 1.18 -7.79
CA THR A 54 -5.94 2.19 -6.86
C THR A 54 -5.20 2.08 -5.55
N ARG A 55 -4.76 3.20 -5.00
CA ARG A 55 -4.17 3.27 -3.67
C ARG A 55 -4.95 4.26 -2.81
N ILE A 56 -5.24 3.90 -1.57
CA ILE A 56 -5.83 4.79 -0.57
C ILE A 56 -4.92 4.80 0.65
N LEU A 57 -4.38 5.96 0.99
CA LEU A 57 -3.61 6.16 2.22
C LEU A 57 -4.47 6.92 3.21
N THR A 58 -4.75 6.30 4.35
CA THR A 58 -5.43 6.89 5.50
C THR A 58 -4.41 7.10 6.60
N VAL A 59 -4.35 8.32 7.15
CA VAL A 59 -3.44 8.66 8.25
C VAL A 59 -4.23 9.31 9.37
N SER A 60 -4.17 8.70 10.56
CA SER A 60 -4.64 9.25 11.82
C SER A 60 -3.47 9.83 12.59
N TYR A 61 -3.59 11.04 13.12
CA TYR A 61 -2.51 11.73 13.82
C TYR A 61 -3.02 12.82 14.77
N SER A 62 -2.19 13.17 15.76
CA SER A 62 -2.40 14.32 16.65
C SER A 62 -1.18 15.23 16.59
N GLY A 63 -1.36 16.45 16.08
CA GLY A 63 -0.25 17.37 15.83
C GLY A 63 0.72 16.78 14.81
N GLN A 64 1.97 16.52 15.21
CA GLN A 64 3.00 15.91 14.34
C GLN A 64 3.21 14.41 14.62
N LYS A 65 2.48 13.81 15.57
CA LYS A 65 2.65 12.40 15.94
C LYS A 65 1.63 11.53 15.21
N TYR A 66 2.10 10.50 14.52
CA TYR A 66 1.25 9.46 13.97
C TYR A 66 0.53 8.69 15.09
N ASP A 67 -0.73 8.35 14.84
CA ASP A 67 -1.51 7.39 15.61
C ASP A 67 -1.63 6.07 14.82
N LYS A 68 -2.09 6.15 13.57
CA LYS A 68 -2.28 4.98 12.70
C LYS A 68 -2.07 5.36 11.24
N VAL A 69 -1.45 4.47 10.47
CA VAL A 69 -1.37 4.59 9.01
C VAL A 69 -2.01 3.35 8.40
N VAL A 70 -2.90 3.52 7.43
CA VAL A 70 -3.49 2.42 6.66
C VAL A 70 -3.27 2.68 5.19
N LEU A 71 -2.61 1.75 4.50
CA LEU A 71 -2.49 1.73 3.05
C LEU A 71 -3.35 0.61 2.49
N HIS A 72 -4.36 0.96 1.70
CA HIS A 72 -5.11 0.02 0.88
C HIS A 72 -4.66 0.12 -0.58
N VAL A 73 -4.31 -1.00 -1.20
CA VAL A 73 -3.94 -1.10 -2.60
C VAL A 73 -4.84 -2.12 -3.27
N SER A 74 -5.56 -1.73 -4.32
CA SER A 74 -6.27 -2.68 -5.18
C SER A 74 -5.75 -2.61 -6.61
N LYS A 75 -5.67 -3.78 -7.26
CA LYS A 75 -5.33 -3.90 -8.68
C LYS A 75 -6.40 -4.70 -9.39
N ALA A 76 -6.90 -4.15 -10.49
CA ALA A 76 -7.79 -4.89 -11.38
C ALA A 76 -7.08 -6.13 -11.93
N ILE A 77 -7.78 -7.26 -11.94
CA ILE A 77 -7.32 -8.48 -12.61
C ILE A 77 -7.40 -8.24 -14.12
N PRO A 78 -6.35 -8.56 -14.90
CA PRO A 78 -6.38 -8.45 -16.35
C PRO A 78 -7.47 -9.33 -17.00
N ASP A 79 -8.12 -8.88 -18.08
CA ASP A 79 -9.25 -9.59 -18.70
C ASP A 79 -8.89 -11.01 -19.19
N ASN A 80 -7.67 -11.22 -19.68
CA ASN A 80 -7.19 -12.55 -20.06
C ASN A 80 -7.12 -13.52 -18.88
N ILE A 81 -6.95 -13.01 -17.66
CA ILE A 81 -6.98 -13.80 -16.42
C ILE A 81 -8.41 -13.94 -15.92
N LYS A 82 -9.25 -12.90 -16.03
CA LYS A 82 -10.69 -13.02 -15.73
C LYS A 82 -11.35 -14.11 -16.56
N GLU A 83 -11.03 -14.21 -17.85
CA GLU A 83 -11.57 -15.26 -18.72
C GLU A 83 -11.14 -16.66 -18.24
N ALA A 84 -9.88 -16.81 -17.83
CA ALA A 84 -9.38 -18.06 -17.26
C ALA A 84 -10.03 -18.41 -15.92
N LEU A 85 -10.24 -17.40 -15.05
CA LEU A 85 -10.90 -17.53 -13.76
C LEU A 85 -12.39 -17.84 -13.90
N SER A 86 -13.08 -17.28 -14.90
CA SER A 86 -14.51 -17.51 -15.16
C SER A 86 -14.84 -18.97 -15.50
N LYS A 87 -13.83 -19.74 -15.95
CA LYS A 87 -13.92 -21.17 -16.30
C LYS A 87 -13.60 -22.07 -15.09
N GLN A 88 -13.28 -21.49 -13.93
CA GLN A 88 -12.94 -22.20 -12.70
C GLN A 88 -13.81 -21.68 -11.55
N ASP A 89 -13.98 -22.48 -10.50
CA ASP A 89 -14.55 -21.95 -9.26
C ASP A 89 -13.50 -21.07 -8.58
N VAL A 90 -13.67 -19.74 -8.68
CA VAL A 90 -12.77 -18.73 -8.13
C VAL A 90 -12.45 -19.00 -6.66
N SER A 91 -13.38 -19.56 -5.88
CA SER A 91 -13.14 -19.90 -4.47
C SER A 91 -12.06 -20.96 -4.27
N THR A 92 -11.92 -21.89 -5.23
CA THR A 92 -10.94 -22.98 -5.19
C THR A 92 -9.55 -22.50 -5.59
N VAL A 93 -9.45 -21.57 -6.54
CA VAL A 93 -8.17 -21.04 -7.06
C VAL A 93 -7.66 -19.86 -6.24
N LYS A 94 -8.56 -19.11 -5.60
CA LYS A 94 -8.28 -17.91 -4.81
C LYS A 94 -7.19 -18.14 -3.77
N LYS A 95 -7.27 -19.25 -3.03
CA LYS A 95 -6.28 -19.55 -1.98
C LYS A 95 -4.87 -19.77 -2.55
N GLU A 96 -4.74 -20.51 -3.65
CA GLU A 96 -3.45 -20.74 -4.29
C GLU A 96 -2.88 -19.46 -4.90
N MET A 97 -3.72 -18.67 -5.58
CA MET A 97 -3.30 -17.40 -6.19
C MET A 97 -2.89 -16.38 -5.12
N LEU A 98 -3.68 -16.21 -4.07
CA LEU A 98 -3.33 -15.34 -2.94
C LEU A 98 -2.01 -15.78 -2.30
N SER A 99 -1.82 -17.07 -2.05
CA SER A 99 -0.55 -17.55 -1.47
C SER A 99 0.67 -17.24 -2.36
N LEU A 100 0.51 -17.26 -3.69
CA LEU A 100 1.59 -16.91 -4.63
C LEU A 100 1.85 -15.40 -4.65
N ILE A 101 0.79 -14.60 -4.57
CA ILE A 101 0.88 -13.13 -4.51
C ILE A 101 1.55 -12.71 -3.21
N GLU A 102 1.14 -13.28 -2.08
CA GLU A 102 1.73 -13.04 -0.76
C GLU A 102 3.21 -13.40 -0.73
N GLU A 103 3.59 -14.52 -1.36
CA GLU A 103 5.00 -14.91 -1.49
C GLU A 103 5.79 -13.94 -2.36
N ALA A 104 5.23 -13.52 -3.50
CA ALA A 104 5.87 -12.56 -4.40
C ALA A 104 6.04 -11.16 -3.79
N LEU A 105 5.12 -10.77 -2.91
CA LEU A 105 5.15 -9.52 -2.17
C LEU A 105 5.97 -9.63 -0.87
N GLY A 106 6.51 -10.80 -0.54
CA GLY A 106 7.27 -11.02 0.70
C GLY A 106 6.42 -10.95 1.97
N LEU A 107 5.09 -11.06 1.87
CA LEU A 107 4.17 -10.87 2.99
C LEU A 107 4.25 -12.00 4.02
N LYS A 108 4.71 -13.20 3.62
CA LYS A 108 4.93 -14.32 4.54
C LYS A 108 5.95 -14.01 5.64
N GLU A 109 6.93 -13.16 5.36
CA GLU A 109 7.91 -12.71 6.35
C GLU A 109 7.39 -11.51 7.15
N ALA A 110 6.54 -10.71 6.50
CA ALA A 110 5.98 -9.47 7.03
C ALA A 110 4.99 -9.66 8.19
N VAL A 111 4.27 -10.79 8.25
CA VAL A 111 3.30 -11.11 9.33
C VAL A 111 3.91 -11.15 10.73
N ASN A 112 5.23 -11.24 10.85
CA ASN A 112 5.93 -11.25 12.14
C ASN A 112 6.53 -9.89 12.52
N ILE A 113 6.31 -8.85 11.71
CA ILE A 113 6.85 -7.52 11.98
C ILE A 113 5.95 -6.84 13.00
N THR A 114 6.50 -6.54 14.18
CA THR A 114 5.80 -5.79 15.23
C THR A 114 5.28 -4.47 14.68
N GLY A 115 4.03 -4.12 14.98
CA GLY A 115 3.40 -2.88 14.53
C GLY A 115 2.90 -2.90 13.08
N LEU A 116 2.89 -4.06 12.42
CA LEU A 116 2.41 -4.23 11.05
C LEU A 116 1.34 -5.36 10.98
N ASP A 117 0.15 -5.03 10.48
CA ASP A 117 -0.89 -5.98 10.13
C ASP A 117 -1.14 -5.94 8.61
N LEU A 118 -1.29 -7.11 8.01
CA LEU A 118 -1.42 -7.27 6.56
C LEU A 118 -2.59 -8.20 6.24
N LYS A 119 -3.45 -7.75 5.33
CA LYS A 119 -4.57 -8.54 4.83
C LYS A 119 -4.57 -8.50 3.32
N THR A 120 -4.63 -9.67 2.70
CA THR A 120 -4.85 -9.78 1.26
C THR A 120 -6.26 -10.31 1.00
N ASP A 121 -6.87 -9.84 -0.07
CA ASP A 121 -8.08 -10.42 -0.58
C ASP A 121 -8.07 -10.46 -2.11
N MET A 122 -8.94 -11.29 -2.68
CA MET A 122 -9.12 -11.43 -4.11
C MET A 122 -10.59 -11.67 -4.42
N THR A 123 -11.10 -10.92 -5.38
CA THR A 123 -12.42 -11.12 -5.99
C THR A 123 -12.24 -11.59 -7.43
N ALA A 124 -13.33 -11.73 -8.19
CA ALA A 124 -13.24 -11.99 -9.62
C ALA A 124 -12.67 -10.79 -10.42
N GLU A 125 -12.71 -9.58 -9.83
CA GLU A 125 -12.39 -8.33 -10.51
C GLU A 125 -11.05 -7.74 -10.06
N GLU A 126 -10.66 -7.94 -8.81
CA GLU A 126 -9.47 -7.30 -8.24
C GLU A 126 -8.76 -8.17 -7.20
N ILE A 127 -7.48 -7.84 -7.00
CA ILE A 127 -6.67 -8.29 -5.87
C ILE A 127 -6.41 -7.07 -5.00
N SER A 128 -6.58 -7.21 -3.69
CA SER A 128 -6.35 -6.14 -2.72
C SER A 128 -5.34 -6.53 -1.64
N LEU A 129 -4.65 -5.51 -1.14
CA LEU A 129 -3.78 -5.54 0.03
C LEU A 129 -4.18 -4.38 0.94
N GLU A 130 -4.46 -4.67 2.20
CA GLU A 130 -4.54 -3.70 3.28
C GLU A 130 -3.32 -3.87 4.18
N MET A 131 -2.63 -2.76 4.44
CA MET A 131 -1.52 -2.67 5.36
C MET A 131 -1.88 -1.68 6.46
N THR A 132 -2.07 -2.17 7.68
CA THR A 132 -2.27 -1.35 8.88
C THR A 132 -0.96 -1.26 9.64
N ILE A 133 -0.52 -0.03 9.89
CA ILE A 133 0.76 0.29 10.51
C ILE A 133 0.47 1.05 11.80
N ASP A 134 1.10 0.61 12.88
CA ASP A 134 1.25 1.31 14.15
C ASP A 134 2.66 1.92 14.19
N PRO A 135 2.82 3.20 13.83
CA PRO A 135 4.13 3.81 13.68
C PRO A 135 4.91 3.94 15.00
N GLU A 136 4.23 3.88 16.15
CA GLU A 136 4.87 3.97 17.47
C GLU A 136 5.55 2.65 17.86
N ASN A 137 4.98 1.51 17.46
CA ASN A 137 5.49 0.18 17.80
C ASN A 137 6.15 -0.55 16.62
N LEU A 138 6.24 0.07 15.44
CA LEU A 138 6.77 -0.55 14.23
C LEU A 138 8.26 -0.89 14.35
N ASP A 139 8.64 -2.12 14.00
CA ASP A 139 10.03 -2.46 13.69
C ASP A 139 10.39 -1.95 12.28
N TYR A 140 10.86 -0.69 12.20
CA TYR A 140 11.21 -0.06 10.93
C TYR A 140 12.34 -0.79 10.19
N GLU A 141 13.31 -1.38 10.91
CA GLU A 141 14.43 -2.08 10.28
C GLU A 141 13.98 -3.37 9.59
N ALA A 142 12.99 -4.07 10.16
CA ALA A 142 12.34 -5.19 9.49
C ALA A 142 11.40 -4.71 8.37
N ALA A 143 10.56 -3.70 8.62
CA ALA A 143 9.58 -3.20 7.66
C ALA A 143 10.23 -2.67 6.38
N LYS A 144 11.37 -1.95 6.48
CA LYS A 144 12.13 -1.44 5.34
C LYS A 144 12.71 -2.53 4.43
N LYS A 145 12.72 -3.80 4.86
CA LYS A 145 13.15 -4.94 4.03
C LYS A 145 12.01 -5.51 3.16
N LEU A 146 10.77 -5.08 3.38
CA LEU A 146 9.64 -5.57 2.58
C LEU A 146 9.76 -5.12 1.12
N PRO A 147 9.71 -6.07 0.16
CA PRO A 147 9.77 -5.76 -1.26
C PRO A 147 8.72 -4.72 -1.65
N ASN A 148 9.11 -3.73 -2.44
CA ASN A 148 8.24 -2.65 -2.95
C ASN A 148 7.67 -1.67 -1.92
N TYR A 149 7.87 -1.88 -0.61
CA TYR A 149 7.33 -1.02 0.45
C TYR A 149 8.39 -0.30 1.29
N ALA A 150 9.67 -0.59 1.10
CA ALA A 150 10.78 0.07 1.81
C ALA A 150 10.65 1.60 1.88
N GLN A 151 10.34 2.23 0.74
CA GLN A 151 10.20 3.68 0.64
C GLN A 151 9.02 4.23 1.45
N LEU A 152 7.92 3.48 1.58
CA LEU A 152 6.78 3.89 2.42
C LEU A 152 7.21 3.99 3.88
N PHE A 153 7.90 2.96 4.38
CA PHE A 153 8.34 2.92 5.77
C PHE A 153 9.40 3.99 6.08
N GLU A 154 10.34 4.23 5.16
CA GLU A 154 11.29 5.34 5.28
C GLU A 154 10.56 6.70 5.35
N GLN A 155 9.51 6.89 4.57
CA GLN A 155 8.72 8.12 4.60
C GLN A 155 7.93 8.27 5.90
N ILE A 156 7.35 7.20 6.44
CA ILE A 156 6.65 7.24 7.73
C ILE A 156 7.64 7.57 8.87
N GLU A 157 8.86 7.03 8.81
CA GLU A 157 9.91 7.27 9.81
C GLU A 157 10.44 8.72 9.78
N THR A 158 10.47 9.35 8.61
CA THR A 158 11.17 10.63 8.41
C THR A 158 10.28 11.84 8.21
N LEU A 159 9.03 11.65 7.74
CA LEU A 159 8.10 12.74 7.43
C LEU A 159 7.05 12.89 8.52
N THR A 160 6.58 14.12 8.72
CA THR A 160 5.36 14.37 9.49
C THR A 160 4.12 13.79 8.78
N PRO A 161 3.01 13.51 9.50
CA PRO A 161 1.78 12.99 8.91
C PRO A 161 1.26 13.81 7.72
N GLU A 162 1.31 15.15 7.82
CA GLU A 162 0.86 16.03 6.74
C GLU A 162 1.80 16.01 5.53
N GLU A 163 3.12 15.92 5.74
CA GLU A 163 4.09 15.77 4.66
C GLU A 163 3.91 14.43 3.93
N LEU A 164 3.70 13.33 4.67
CA LEU A 164 3.40 12.03 4.08
C LEU A 164 2.13 12.08 3.22
N LEU A 165 1.04 12.64 3.77
CA LEU A 165 -0.23 12.80 3.05
C LEU A 165 -0.07 13.64 1.78
N ASN A 166 0.63 14.78 1.85
CA ASN A 166 0.86 15.66 0.71
C ASN A 166 1.71 14.97 -0.37
N LYS A 167 2.75 14.25 0.05
CA LYS A 167 3.62 13.50 -0.85
C LYS A 167 2.88 12.35 -1.52
N PHE A 168 2.04 11.62 -0.78
CA PHE A 168 1.22 10.55 -1.32
C PHE A 168 0.18 11.07 -2.31
N LYS A 169 -0.50 12.16 -1.97
CA LYS A 169 -1.53 12.78 -2.82
C LYS A 169 -0.94 13.23 -4.16
N GLY A 170 0.23 13.86 -4.16
CA GLY A 170 0.78 14.48 -5.37
C GLY A 170 -0.18 15.51 -5.97
N SER A 171 -0.14 15.68 -7.30
CA SER A 171 -1.05 16.59 -8.03
C SER A 171 -2.45 16.02 -8.26
N ASP A 172 -2.55 14.69 -8.39
CA ASP A 172 -3.73 14.03 -8.94
C ASP A 172 -4.55 13.27 -7.87
N GLY A 173 -4.05 13.23 -6.63
CA GLY A 173 -4.73 12.57 -5.53
C GLY A 173 -5.96 13.33 -5.06
N VAL A 174 -7.04 12.60 -4.80
CA VAL A 174 -8.31 13.14 -4.32
C VAL A 174 -8.53 12.76 -2.87
N GLU A 175 -9.03 13.70 -2.06
CA GLU A 175 -9.46 13.39 -0.70
C GLU A 175 -10.70 12.50 -0.76
N VAL A 176 -10.73 11.46 0.05
CA VAL A 176 -11.86 10.53 0.16
C VAL A 176 -12.28 10.39 1.62
N PRO A 177 -13.52 9.99 1.90
CA PRO A 177 -13.92 9.67 3.26
C PRO A 177 -12.98 8.64 3.86
N ALA A 178 -12.59 8.83 5.13
CA ALA A 178 -11.82 7.83 5.84
C ALA A 178 -12.64 6.55 5.95
N SER A 179 -12.09 5.44 5.46
CA SER A 179 -12.64 4.12 5.72
C SER A 179 -12.39 3.79 7.19
N ASN A 180 -13.48 3.70 7.97
CA ASN A 180 -13.44 3.27 9.37
C ASN A 180 -13.08 1.79 9.50
#